data_AF-A0A401RPN4-F1
#
_entry.id   AF-A0A401RPN4-F1
#
_cell.length_a   1.000
_cell.length_b   1.000
_cell.length_c   1.000
_cell.angle_alpha   90.00
_cell.angle_beta   90.00
_cell.angle_gamma   90.00
#
_symmetry.space_group_name_H-M   'P 1'
#
loop_
_entity.id
_entity.type
_entity.pdbx_description
1 polymer ?
#
loop_
_entity_poly.entity_id
_entity_poly.type
_entity_poly.pdbx_seq_one_letter_code
_entity_poly.pdbx_strand_id
1 'polypeptide(L)'
;CPGMWDNITCWPNADYGDVISVSCPGFFRIINSDDVLGIIYRNCTSEGWSETFPHYYDACGVDENITEIDDQDLYYVSVKALYTVGYSTSLVSLAIAMIILCRFRASQPGTGGGRS
;
A
#
# COMPACT_ATOMS: atom_id res chain seq x y z
N CYS A 1 7.40 -0.37 -37.71
CA CYS A 1 6.39 -1.14 -36.95
C CYS A 1 5.28 -0.22 -36.46
N PRO A 2 3.99 -0.59 -36.64
CA PRO A 2 2.87 0.24 -36.16
C PRO A 2 2.82 0.24 -34.63
N GLY A 3 2.33 1.33 -34.05
CA GLY A 3 2.07 1.40 -32.61
C GLY A 3 1.09 0.32 -32.17
N MET A 4 1.37 -0.30 -31.02
CA MET A 4 0.61 -1.46 -30.54
C MET A 4 0.49 -1.47 -29.02
N TRP A 5 -0.44 -2.28 -28.52
CA TRP A 5 -0.60 -2.54 -27.09
C TRP A 5 -0.46 -4.04 -26.84
N ASP A 6 0.47 -4.42 -25.96
CA ASP A 6 0.76 -5.80 -25.57
C ASP A 6 0.17 -6.19 -24.21
N ASN A 7 -1.04 -5.72 -23.87
CA ASN A 7 -1.70 -5.95 -22.58
C ASN A 7 -1.00 -5.36 -21.33
N ILE A 8 0.23 -4.86 -21.47
CA ILE A 8 1.02 -4.31 -20.37
C ILE A 8 1.39 -2.84 -20.64
N THR A 9 2.10 -2.57 -21.74
CA THR A 9 2.53 -1.22 -22.15
C THR A 9 2.05 -0.88 -23.56
N CYS A 10 1.96 0.43 -23.83
CA CYS A 10 1.69 0.97 -25.15
C CYS A 10 3.02 1.26 -25.84
N TRP A 11 3.20 0.71 -27.04
CA TRP A 11 4.37 0.92 -27.88
C TRP A 11 4.06 1.95 -28.96
N PRO A 12 4.82 3.04 -29.06
CA PRO A 12 4.67 4.03 -30.12
C PRO A 12 5.09 3.44 -31.47
N ASN A 13 4.71 4.12 -32.56
CA ASN A 13 5.21 3.80 -33.89
C ASN A 13 6.74 3.93 -33.93
N ALA A 14 7.40 3.01 -34.63
CA ALA A 14 8.85 2.96 -34.78
C ALA A 14 9.24 2.61 -36.22
N ASP A 15 10.41 3.04 -36.68
CA ASP A 15 10.94 2.68 -37.99
C ASP A 15 11.73 1.36 -37.92
N TYR A 16 11.99 0.75 -39.08
CA TYR A 16 12.77 -0.49 -39.14
C TYR A 16 14.19 -0.27 -38.62
N GLY A 17 14.61 -1.08 -37.66
CA GLY A 17 15.90 -0.98 -36.97
C GLY A 17 15.87 -0.15 -35.69
N ASP A 18 14.76 0.53 -35.38
CA ASP A 18 14.64 1.32 -34.16
C ASP A 18 14.47 0.43 -32.93
N VAL A 19 15.10 0.87 -31.83
CA VAL A 19 14.91 0.30 -30.50
C VAL A 19 14.15 1.32 -29.65
N ILE A 20 12.93 0.96 -29.27
CA ILE A 20 12.10 1.77 -28.39
C ILE A 20 12.25 1.28 -26.96
N SER A 21 12.32 2.23 -26.02
CA SER A 21 12.29 1.96 -24.60
C SER A 21 11.03 2.54 -23.96
N VAL A 22 10.44 1.80 -23.02
CA VAL A 22 9.31 2.25 -22.22
C VAL A 22 9.58 1.90 -20.76
N SER A 23 9.19 2.80 -19.86
CA SER A 23 9.28 2.54 -18.42
C SER A 23 8.20 1.54 -17.99
N CYS A 24 8.50 0.79 -16.93
CA CYS A 24 7.54 -0.08 -16.26
C CYS A 24 6.29 0.73 -15.84
N PRO A 25 5.09 0.18 -16.05
CA PRO A 25 3.86 0.89 -15.72
C PRO A 25 3.72 1.11 -14.20
N GLY A 26 3.17 2.27 -13.83
CA GLY A 26 3.15 2.75 -12.44
C GLY A 26 2.35 1.91 -11.44
N PHE A 27 1.58 0.91 -11.87
CA PHE A 27 0.97 -0.05 -10.93
C PHE A 27 2.02 -0.93 -10.23
N PHE A 28 3.21 -1.11 -10.83
CA PHE A 28 4.36 -1.74 -10.16
C PHE A 28 5.01 -0.84 -9.10
N ARG A 29 4.72 0.47 -9.10
CA ARG A 29 5.23 1.43 -8.10
C ARG A 29 4.62 1.24 -6.71
N ILE A 30 3.51 0.50 -6.61
CA ILE A 30 2.91 0.17 -5.31
C ILE A 30 3.82 -0.77 -4.51
N ILE A 31 4.72 -1.49 -5.19
CA ILE A 31 5.59 -2.51 -4.59
C ILE A 31 7.06 -2.06 -4.54
N ASN A 32 7.49 -1.08 -5.34
CA ASN A 32 8.85 -0.53 -5.30
C ASN A 32 8.84 0.86 -4.67
N SER A 33 9.40 0.96 -3.47
CA SER A 33 9.58 2.21 -2.71
C SER A 33 10.63 3.14 -3.32
N ASP A 34 11.47 2.62 -4.23
CA ASP A 34 12.40 3.41 -5.03
C ASP A 34 11.70 3.88 -6.32
N ASP A 35 11.71 5.20 -6.54
CA ASP A 35 11.15 5.89 -7.72
C ASP A 35 11.81 5.49 -9.07
N VAL A 36 12.69 4.49 -9.07
CA VAL A 36 13.37 3.97 -10.26
C VAL A 36 12.53 2.86 -10.89
N LEU A 37 11.56 3.25 -11.72
CA LEU A 37 10.85 2.30 -12.57
C LEU A 37 11.81 1.70 -13.59
N GLY A 38 11.86 0.36 -13.68
CA GLY A 38 12.66 -0.34 -14.68
C GLY A 38 12.31 0.06 -16.12
N ILE A 39 13.22 -0.20 -17.05
CA ILE A 39 13.06 0.15 -18.47
C ILE A 39 13.05 -1.13 -19.31
N ILE A 40 12.04 -1.27 -20.15
CA ILE A 40 11.87 -2.38 -21.10
C ILE A 40 12.15 -1.88 -22.51
N TYR A 41 12.83 -2.68 -23.32
CA TYR A 41 13.19 -2.36 -24.70
C TYR A 41 12.52 -3.31 -25.70
N ARG A 42 12.19 -2.80 -26.88
CA ARG A 42 11.81 -3.59 -28.06
C ARG A 42 12.46 -3.05 -29.31
N ASN A 43 12.79 -3.96 -30.22
CA ASN A 43 13.35 -3.64 -31.53
C ASN A 43 12.29 -3.84 -32.62
N CYS A 44 12.21 -2.92 -33.57
CA CYS A 44 11.41 -3.09 -34.77
C CYS A 44 12.24 -3.77 -35.88
N THR A 45 11.89 -5.02 -36.18
CA THR A 45 12.55 -5.85 -37.19
C THR A 45 11.70 -5.99 -38.47
N SER A 46 12.19 -6.74 -39.47
CA SER A 46 11.48 -6.95 -40.74
C SER A 46 10.21 -7.79 -40.56
N GLU A 47 10.22 -8.63 -39.53
CA GLU A 47 9.09 -9.47 -39.11
C GLU A 47 8.10 -8.71 -38.22
N GLY A 48 8.39 -7.45 -37.86
CA GLY A 48 7.61 -6.65 -36.91
C GLY A 48 8.32 -6.47 -35.57
N TRP A 49 7.53 -6.29 -34.51
CA TRP A 49 8.06 -6.09 -33.17
C TRP A 49 8.76 -7.33 -32.62
N SER A 50 9.97 -7.14 -32.10
CA SER A 50 10.71 -8.20 -31.39
C SER A 50 10.11 -8.47 -30.01
N GLU A 51 10.55 -9.56 -29.40
CA GLU A 51 10.35 -9.81 -27.98
C GLU A 51 10.97 -8.68 -27.13
N THR A 52 10.38 -8.45 -25.96
CA THR A 52 10.85 -7.45 -24.99
C THR A 52 12.16 -7.90 -24.34
N PHE A 53 13.10 -6.97 -24.19
CA PHE A 53 14.34 -7.21 -23.46
C PHE A 53 14.61 -6.05 -22.50
N PRO A 54 14.92 -6.29 -21.21
CA PRO A 54 14.71 -7.54 -20.49
C PRO A 54 13.22 -7.94 -20.42
N HIS A 55 12.91 -9.18 -20.03
CA HIS A 55 11.51 -9.59 -19.85
C HIS A 55 10.84 -8.73 -18.77
N TYR A 56 9.52 -8.57 -18.86
CA TYR A 56 8.75 -7.81 -17.85
C TYR A 56 9.00 -8.26 -16.41
N TYR A 57 9.21 -9.56 -16.18
CA TYR A 57 9.53 -10.09 -14.85
C TYR A 57 10.92 -9.66 -14.37
N ASP A 58 11.89 -9.53 -15.25
CA ASP A 58 13.24 -9.11 -14.84
C ASP A 58 13.37 -7.58 -14.76
N ALA A 59 12.62 -6.87 -15.61
CA ALA A 59 12.65 -5.42 -15.70
C ALA A 59 11.76 -4.73 -14.65
N CYS A 60 10.57 -5.30 -14.41
CA CYS A 60 9.55 -4.75 -13.51
C CYS A 60 9.21 -5.69 -12.36
N GLY A 61 9.78 -6.91 -12.34
CA GLY A 61 9.56 -7.81 -11.24
C GLY A 61 10.23 -7.30 -9.99
N VAL A 62 9.58 -7.72 -8.92
CA VAL A 62 9.98 -7.55 -7.55
C VAL A 62 11.27 -8.33 -7.34
N ASP A 63 12.32 -7.67 -6.86
CA ASP A 63 13.44 -8.38 -6.25
C ASP A 63 12.86 -9.31 -5.17
N GLU A 64 13.16 -10.60 -5.21
CA GLU A 64 12.78 -11.56 -4.16
C GLU A 64 13.36 -11.19 -2.77
N ASN A 65 14.18 -10.14 -2.71
CA ASN A 65 14.63 -9.48 -1.50
C ASN A 65 13.59 -8.51 -0.89
N ILE A 66 12.31 -8.67 -1.22
CA ILE A 66 11.17 -8.07 -0.51
C ILE A 66 10.85 -8.85 0.79
N THR A 67 11.88 -9.15 1.59
CA THR A 67 11.64 -9.41 3.02
C THR A 67 11.23 -8.12 3.75
N GLU A 68 11.63 -6.95 3.26
CA GLU A 68 11.37 -5.67 3.96
C GLU A 68 9.94 -5.11 3.81
N ILE A 69 9.16 -5.52 2.80
CA ILE A 69 7.75 -5.09 2.68
C ILE A 69 6.84 -5.98 3.52
N ASP A 70 7.15 -7.28 3.66
CA ASP A 70 6.46 -8.16 4.60
C ASP A 70 6.60 -7.63 6.04
N ASP A 71 7.81 -7.18 6.43
CA ASP A 71 8.05 -6.57 7.74
C ASP A 71 7.24 -5.28 7.97
N GLN A 72 7.06 -4.43 6.96
CA GLN A 72 6.26 -3.19 7.11
C GLN A 72 4.75 -3.46 7.19
N ASP A 73 4.24 -4.40 6.41
CA ASP A 73 2.83 -4.81 6.49
C ASP A 73 2.54 -5.52 7.82
N LEU A 74 3.42 -6.42 8.27
CA LEU A 74 3.32 -7.07 9.58
C LEU A 74 3.43 -6.07 10.73
N TYR A 75 4.33 -5.08 10.64
CA TYR A 75 4.43 -3.99 11.59
C TYR A 75 3.13 -3.18 11.64
N TYR A 76 2.60 -2.80 10.47
CA TYR A 76 1.36 -2.04 10.35
C TYR A 76 0.17 -2.80 10.94
N VAL A 77 0.02 -4.08 10.64
CA VAL A 77 -1.03 -4.94 11.20
C VAL A 77 -0.90 -5.09 12.72
N SER A 78 0.33 -5.22 13.23
CA SER A 78 0.60 -5.35 14.66
C SER A 78 0.23 -4.10 15.43
N VAL A 79 0.67 -2.92 14.97
CA VAL A 79 0.25 -1.64 15.57
C VAL A 79 -1.26 -1.43 15.44
N LYS A 80 -1.84 -1.95 14.35
CA LYS A 80 -3.28 -1.90 14.11
C LYS A 80 -4.08 -2.65 15.18
N ALA A 81 -3.63 -3.86 15.49
CA ALA A 81 -4.22 -4.69 16.52
C ALA A 81 -4.02 -4.06 17.91
N LEU A 82 -2.81 -3.58 18.22
CA LEU A 82 -2.48 -2.93 19.49
C LEU A 82 -3.36 -1.71 19.76
N TYR A 83 -3.54 -0.82 18.79
CA TYR A 83 -4.42 0.33 18.98
C TYR A 83 -5.86 -0.13 19.23
N THR A 84 -6.35 -1.14 18.50
CA THR A 84 -7.76 -1.58 18.59
C THR A 84 -8.05 -2.16 19.96
N VAL A 85 -7.14 -3.00 20.46
CA VAL A 85 -7.22 -3.59 21.80
C VAL A 85 -7.06 -2.51 22.88
N GLY A 86 -6.13 -1.57 22.70
CA GLY A 86 -5.90 -0.47 23.64
C GLY A 86 -7.09 0.47 23.78
N TYR A 87 -7.73 0.83 22.67
CA TYR A 87 -8.95 1.65 22.69
C TYR A 87 -10.11 0.90 23.34
N SER A 88 -10.29 -0.38 23.03
CA SER A 88 -11.36 -1.21 23.61
C SER A 88 -11.22 -1.32 25.13
N THR A 89 -10.01 -1.58 25.63
CA THR A 89 -9.73 -1.69 27.08
C THR A 89 -9.89 -0.35 27.80
N SER A 90 -9.45 0.75 27.19
CA SER A 90 -9.66 2.11 27.72
C SER A 90 -11.14 2.45 27.85
N LEU A 91 -11.96 2.10 26.85
CA LEU A 91 -13.41 2.33 26.90
C LEU A 91 -14.10 1.49 27.98
N VAL A 92 -13.74 0.21 28.12
CA VAL A 92 -14.30 -0.66 29.16
C VAL A 92 -13.92 -0.17 30.56
N SER A 93 -12.66 0.19 30.78
CA SER A 93 -12.21 0.71 32.07
C SER A 93 -12.90 2.03 32.44
N LEU A 94 -13.04 2.96 31.48
CA LEU A 94 -13.78 4.21 31.67
C LEU A 94 -15.25 3.95 31.99
N ALA A 95 -15.92 3.03 31.29
CA ALA A 95 -17.31 2.69 31.55
C ALA A 95 -17.50 2.13 32.98
N ILE A 96 -16.62 1.23 33.42
CA ILE A 96 -16.64 0.69 34.78
C ILE A 96 -16.41 1.80 35.81
N ALA A 97 -15.43 2.67 35.59
CA ALA A 97 -15.15 3.81 36.48
C ALA A 97 -16.37 4.74 36.60
N MET A 98 -17.04 5.05 35.48
CA MET A 98 -18.26 5.85 35.47
C MET A 98 -19.40 5.19 36.26
N ILE A 99 -19.60 3.89 36.11
CA ILE A 99 -20.61 3.15 36.89
C ILE A 99 -20.32 3.25 38.38
N ILE A 100 -19.07 3.00 38.78
CA ILE A 100 -18.64 3.06 40.19
C ILE A 100 -18.85 4.47 40.75
N LEU A 101 -18.35 5.50 40.06
CA LEU A 101 -18.50 6.90 40.48
C LEU A 101 -19.97 7.32 40.56
N CYS A 102 -20.82 6.91 39.62
CA CYS A 102 -22.26 7.18 39.67
C CYS A 102 -22.92 6.49 40.88
N ARG A 103 -22.54 5.25 41.21
CA ARG A 103 -23.08 4.55 42.38
C ARG A 103 -22.61 5.17 43.70
N PHE A 104 -21.34 5.56 43.82
CA PHE A 104 -20.83 6.24 45.02
C PHE A 104 -21.36 7.67 45.17
N ARG A 105 -21.51 8.41 44.07
CA ARG A 105 -22.19 9.72 44.08
C ARG A 105 -23.68 9.58 44.41
N ALA A 106 -24.32 8.49 44.00
CA ALA A 106 -25.70 8.17 44.37
C ALA A 106 -25.84 7.65 45.81
N SER A 107 -24.79 7.04 46.38
CA SER A 107 -24.77 6.51 47.75
C SER A 107 -24.13 7.43 48.78
N GLN A 108 -23.92 8.72 48.47
CA GLN A 108 -23.78 9.75 49.51
C GLN A 108 -25.17 10.24 49.92
N PRO A 109 -25.73 9.80 51.07
CA PRO A 109 -26.80 10.54 51.72
C PRO A 109 -26.23 11.85 52.30
N GLY A 110 -26.39 12.94 51.56
CA GLY A 110 -26.58 14.30 52.08
C GLY A 110 -25.35 15.12 52.52
N THR A 111 -25.05 16.17 51.75
CA THR A 111 -24.84 17.54 52.26
C THR A 111 -25.39 18.52 51.19
N GLY A 112 -26.33 19.36 51.61
CA GLY A 112 -27.33 19.99 50.74
C GLY A 112 -27.05 21.43 50.28
N GLY A 113 -28.05 22.00 49.59
CA GLY A 113 -28.30 23.45 49.55
C GLY A 113 -28.59 24.08 48.19
N GLY A 114 -29.88 24.21 47.83
CA GLY A 114 -30.46 25.52 47.47
C GLY A 114 -30.68 25.92 46.00
N ARG A 115 -31.96 26.25 45.71
CA ARG A 115 -32.55 27.09 44.63
C ARG A 115 -32.37 26.57 43.18
N SER A 116 -33.41 26.49 42.35
CA SER A 116 -34.59 27.36 42.22
C SER A 116 -35.82 26.58 41.76
#